data_AF-Q7ZT46-F1
#
_entry.id   AF-Q7ZT46-F1
#
_cell.length_a   1.000
_cell.length_b   1.000
_cell.length_c   1.000
_cell.angle_alpha   90.00
_cell.angle_beta   90.00
_cell.angle_gamma   90.00
#
_symmetry.space_group_name_H-M   'P 1'
#
loop_
_entity.id
_entity.type
_entity.pdbx_description
1 polymer ?
#
loop_
_entity_poly.entity_id
_entity_poly.type
_entity_poly.pdbx_seq_one_letter_code
_entity_poly.pdbx_strand_id
1 'polypeptide(L)'
;MDASEVEFLAEKEQVTVIPNFSLDKVYLIGGDLGPFNPSLPVEVPLWLAINLKQRQKCRIVPPEWMDVEKLEAIRDQERREETFTPMPSPYYMELTKLLLNHAADNIPKADEIRTLVKDTWDTRIAKLRLSADSFVKGQEAHAKLDNLTLMEINTIGTFFTESLNHMYKLRTSLQNPEEGQSQDY
;
A
#
# COMPACT_ATOMS: atom_id res chain seq x y z
N MET A 1 -8.97 1.86 -9.86
CA MET A 1 -9.21 1.64 -8.41
C MET A 1 -8.94 2.97 -7.73
N ASP A 2 -9.79 3.36 -6.79
CA ASP A 2 -9.56 4.60 -6.04
C ASP A 2 -8.74 4.30 -4.76
N ALA A 3 -8.25 5.35 -4.09
CA ALA A 3 -7.44 5.15 -2.87
C ALA A 3 -8.24 4.53 -1.71
N SER A 4 -9.57 4.76 -1.68
CA SER A 4 -10.46 4.19 -0.67
C SER A 4 -10.66 2.68 -0.82
N GLU A 5 -10.72 2.18 -2.05
CA GLU A 5 -10.76 0.75 -2.34
C GLU A 5 -9.47 0.06 -1.87
N VAL A 6 -8.31 0.70 -2.07
CA VAL A 6 -7.03 0.16 -1.55
C VAL A 6 -7.02 0.16 -0.01
N GLU A 7 -7.49 1.23 0.63
CA GLU A 7 -7.63 1.28 2.09
C GLU A 7 -8.57 0.19 2.61
N PHE A 8 -9.70 -0.04 1.95
CA PHE A 8 -10.62 -1.13 2.27
C PHE A 8 -9.98 -2.52 2.16
N LEU A 9 -9.07 -2.72 1.20
CA LEU A 9 -8.31 -3.98 1.10
C LEU A 9 -7.31 -4.11 2.25
N ALA A 10 -6.60 -3.03 2.60
CA ALA A 10 -5.65 -3.00 3.70
C ALA A 10 -6.30 -3.26 5.07
N GLU A 11 -7.57 -2.91 5.24
CA GLU A 11 -8.32 -3.14 6.48
C GLU A 11 -8.50 -4.62 6.87
N LYS A 12 -8.16 -5.55 5.97
CA LYS A 12 -8.18 -7.00 6.23
C LYS A 12 -6.93 -7.50 6.95
N GLU A 13 -5.85 -6.71 6.96
CA GLU A 13 -4.61 -7.05 7.64
C GLU A 13 -4.88 -7.32 9.12
N GLN A 14 -4.24 -8.36 9.65
CA GLN A 14 -4.36 -8.71 11.07
C GLN A 14 -3.46 -7.82 11.91
N VAL A 15 -4.01 -7.30 13.00
CA VAL A 15 -3.29 -6.51 13.99
C VAL A 15 -3.59 -7.01 15.39
N THR A 16 -2.64 -6.84 16.30
CA THR A 16 -2.81 -7.23 17.70
C THR A 16 -3.46 -6.11 18.51
N VAL A 17 -4.49 -6.44 19.27
CA VAL A 17 -5.11 -5.53 20.24
C VAL A 17 -5.14 -6.16 21.63
N ILE A 18 -5.18 -5.31 22.65
CA ILE A 18 -5.42 -5.71 24.04
C ILE A 18 -6.78 -5.14 24.43
N PRO A 19 -7.84 -5.97 24.51
CA PRO A 19 -9.18 -5.52 24.85
C PRO A 19 -9.29 -5.23 26.37
N ASN A 20 -10.24 -4.37 26.74
CA ASN A 20 -10.61 -4.10 28.13
C ASN A 20 -12.01 -4.64 28.50
N PHE A 21 -12.54 -5.53 27.67
CA PHE A 21 -13.84 -6.16 27.83
C PHE A 21 -13.73 -7.68 27.71
N SER A 22 -14.73 -8.38 28.23
CA SER A 22 -14.88 -9.83 28.06
C SER A 22 -15.96 -10.11 27.00
N LEU A 23 -15.65 -10.98 26.06
CA LEU A 23 -16.60 -11.48 25.05
C LEU A 23 -16.16 -12.86 24.59
N ASP A 24 -17.11 -13.78 24.48
CA ASP A 24 -16.87 -15.11 23.95
C ASP A 24 -16.49 -15.07 22.45
N LYS A 25 -16.14 -16.23 21.90
CA LYS A 25 -15.77 -16.36 20.49
C LYS A 25 -16.90 -15.86 19.59
N VAL A 26 -16.55 -15.07 18.59
CA VAL A 26 -17.47 -14.56 17.57
C VAL A 26 -17.17 -15.27 16.25
N TYR A 27 -18.19 -15.89 15.65
CA TYR A 27 -18.08 -16.59 14.38
C TYR A 27 -18.52 -15.66 13.25
N LEU A 28 -17.58 -15.15 12.45
CA LEU A 28 -17.89 -14.33 11.27
C LEU A 28 -17.82 -15.17 10.00
N ILE A 29 -18.44 -14.67 8.92
CA ILE A 29 -18.36 -15.30 7.59
C ILE A 29 -16.88 -15.41 7.13
N GLY A 30 -16.06 -14.43 7.49
CA GLY A 30 -14.63 -14.38 7.15
C GLY A 30 -13.69 -15.07 8.15
N GLY A 31 -14.21 -15.79 9.15
CA GLY A 31 -13.42 -16.47 10.17
C GLY A 31 -13.86 -16.16 11.60
N ASP A 32 -13.21 -16.80 12.56
CA ASP A 32 -13.53 -16.66 13.98
C ASP A 32 -12.66 -15.59 14.65
N LEU A 33 -13.24 -14.84 15.58
CA LEU A 33 -12.54 -13.85 16.41
C LEU A 33 -12.69 -14.16 17.89
N GLY A 34 -11.66 -13.80 18.67
CA GLY A 34 -11.65 -14.01 20.10
C GLY A 34 -11.33 -15.46 20.52
N PRO A 35 -11.58 -15.82 21.80
CA PRO A 35 -12.27 -15.02 22.81
C PRO A 35 -11.53 -13.73 23.19
N PHE A 36 -12.30 -12.70 23.52
CA PHE A 36 -11.77 -11.44 24.02
C PHE A 36 -11.71 -11.52 25.54
N ASN A 37 -10.50 -11.64 26.08
CA ASN A 37 -10.25 -11.63 27.51
C ASN A 37 -9.56 -10.32 27.90
N PRO A 38 -10.07 -9.59 28.93
CA PRO A 38 -9.47 -8.34 29.35
C PRO A 38 -7.97 -8.48 29.59
N SER A 39 -7.20 -7.51 29.10
CA SER A 39 -5.74 -7.41 29.27
C SER A 39 -4.91 -8.53 28.61
N LEU A 40 -5.53 -9.41 27.82
CA LEU A 40 -4.82 -10.43 27.03
C LEU A 40 -4.78 -10.04 25.54
N PRO A 41 -3.61 -10.13 24.88
CA PRO A 41 -3.51 -9.86 23.44
C PRO A 41 -4.40 -10.79 22.60
N VAL A 42 -5.00 -10.24 21.55
CA VAL A 42 -5.76 -10.99 20.55
C VAL A 42 -5.56 -10.37 19.16
N GLU A 43 -5.42 -11.21 18.14
CA GLU A 43 -5.36 -10.77 16.75
C GLU A 43 -6.76 -10.55 16.19
N VAL A 44 -6.94 -9.42 15.52
CA VAL A 44 -8.19 -9.04 14.86
C VAL A 44 -7.88 -8.31 13.55
N PRO A 45 -8.80 -8.32 12.58
CA PRO A 45 -8.64 -7.49 11.38
C PRO A 45 -8.63 -6.00 11.76
N LEU A 46 -7.87 -5.21 11.00
CA LEU A 46 -7.66 -3.79 11.25
C LEU A 46 -8.96 -3.00 11.35
N TRP A 47 -9.95 -3.24 10.49
CA TRP A 47 -11.25 -2.55 10.57
C TRP A 47 -11.90 -2.70 11.96
N LEU A 48 -11.76 -3.87 12.59
CA LEU A 48 -12.31 -4.12 13.91
C LEU A 48 -11.45 -3.47 14.99
N ALA A 49 -10.12 -3.53 14.87
CA ALA A 49 -9.21 -2.86 15.79
C ALA A 49 -9.49 -1.36 15.87
N ILE A 50 -9.63 -0.70 14.72
CA ILE A 50 -9.93 0.74 14.64
C ILE A 50 -11.31 1.03 15.24
N ASN A 51 -12.33 0.22 14.94
CA ASN A 51 -13.67 0.39 15.50
C ASN A 51 -13.69 0.26 17.04
N LEU A 52 -12.99 -0.74 17.58
CA LEU A 52 -12.86 -0.95 19.02
C LEU A 52 -12.08 0.18 19.68
N LYS A 53 -11.00 0.67 19.05
CA LYS A 53 -10.20 1.79 19.55
C LYS A 53 -11.02 3.08 19.64
N GLN A 54 -11.78 3.42 18.60
CA GLN A 54 -12.67 4.59 18.59
C GLN A 54 -13.73 4.52 19.70
N ARG A 55 -14.13 3.32 20.11
CA ARG A 55 -15.07 3.05 21.20
C ARG A 55 -14.40 2.88 22.58
N GLN A 56 -13.10 3.15 22.68
CA GLN A 56 -12.30 3.00 23.91
C GLN A 56 -12.33 1.58 24.49
N LYS A 57 -12.48 0.56 23.63
CA LYS A 57 -12.60 -0.86 24.03
C LYS A 57 -11.30 -1.67 23.92
N CYS A 58 -10.24 -1.07 23.40
CA CYS A 58 -8.95 -1.74 23.31
C CYS A 58 -7.79 -0.74 23.29
N ARG A 59 -6.60 -1.25 23.59
CA ARG A 59 -5.32 -0.65 23.23
C ARG A 59 -4.77 -1.37 22.00
N ILE A 60 -4.32 -0.64 20.99
CA ILE A 60 -3.68 -1.26 19.82
C ILE A 60 -2.20 -1.46 20.14
N VAL A 61 -1.64 -2.61 19.74
CA VAL A 61 -0.21 -2.90 19.80
C VAL A 61 0.40 -2.54 18.44
N PRO A 62 1.45 -1.71 18.37
CA PRO A 62 2.09 -1.40 17.10
C PRO A 62 2.63 -2.67 16.44
N PRO A 63 2.49 -2.83 15.11
CA PRO A 63 3.15 -3.89 14.37
C PRO A 63 4.67 -3.88 14.59
N GLU A 64 5.32 -5.05 14.54
CA GLU A 64 6.75 -5.17 14.83
C GLU A 64 7.64 -4.33 13.90
N TRP A 65 7.23 -4.13 12.65
CA TRP A 65 7.96 -3.31 11.67
C TRP A 65 7.76 -1.80 11.91
N MET A 66 6.75 -1.40 12.68
CA MET A 66 6.44 -0.01 13.00
C MET A 66 7.29 0.47 14.18
N ASP A 67 8.61 0.37 13.98
CA ASP A 67 9.65 0.78 14.90
C ASP A 67 10.60 1.76 14.19
N VAL A 68 11.08 2.74 14.94
CA VAL A 68 11.90 3.82 14.38
C VAL A 68 13.21 3.28 13.79
N GLU A 69 13.94 2.43 14.52
CA GLU A 69 15.24 1.93 14.06
C GLU A 69 15.09 1.07 12.80
N LYS A 70 14.06 0.21 12.77
CA LYS A 70 13.74 -0.61 11.60
C LYS A 70 13.34 0.24 10.40
N LEU A 71 12.52 1.27 10.60
CA LEU A 71 12.08 2.15 9.51
C LEU A 71 13.21 3.04 8.98
N GLU A 72 14.14 3.47 9.83
CA GLU A 72 15.37 4.14 9.39
C GLU A 72 16.21 3.23 8.49
N ALA A 73 16.39 1.96 8.89
CA ALA A 73 17.11 0.99 8.08
C ALA A 73 16.44 0.75 6.72
N ILE A 74 15.11 0.63 6.69
CA ILE A 74 14.32 0.49 5.45
C ILE A 74 14.50 1.72 4.56
N ARG A 75 14.35 2.93 5.11
CA ARG A 75 14.52 4.19 4.39
C ARG A 75 15.92 4.29 3.77
N ASP A 76 16.95 3.97 4.53
CA ASP A 76 18.34 4.10 4.08
C ASP A 76 18.72 3.03 3.06
N GLN A 77 18.21 1.80 3.22
CA GLN A 77 18.33 0.75 2.21
C GLN A 77 17.63 1.17 0.91
N GLU A 78 16.39 1.67 0.98
CA GLU A 78 15.64 2.12 -0.18
C GLU A 78 16.35 3.28 -0.90
N ARG A 79 17.02 4.18 -0.19
CA ARG A 79 17.84 5.25 -0.80
C ARG A 79 19.10 4.73 -1.49
N ARG A 80 19.69 3.64 -0.99
CA ARG A 80 20.94 3.07 -1.52
C ARG A 80 20.72 2.22 -2.77
N GLU A 81 19.66 1.41 -2.80
CA GLU A 81 19.39 0.50 -3.90
C GLU A 81 18.79 1.24 -5.11
N GLU A 82 19.14 0.84 -6.33
CA GLU A 82 18.54 1.40 -7.55
C GLU A 82 17.14 0.85 -7.82
N THR A 83 16.89 -0.41 -7.44
CA THR A 83 15.60 -1.09 -7.57
C THR A 83 14.72 -0.90 -6.32
N PHE A 84 13.43 -1.23 -6.43
CA PHE A 84 12.51 -1.23 -5.29
C PHE A 84 12.87 -2.32 -4.28
N THR A 85 13.03 -1.95 -3.02
CA THR A 85 13.32 -2.92 -1.96
C THR A 85 12.00 -3.53 -1.42
N PRO A 86 12.03 -4.74 -0.85
CA PRO A 86 10.87 -5.33 -0.21
C PRO A 86 10.36 -4.48 0.96
N MET A 87 9.04 -4.25 1.01
CA MET A 87 8.39 -3.51 2.09
C MET A 87 7.91 -4.45 3.21
N PRO A 88 7.83 -3.99 4.47
CA PRO A 88 7.48 -4.83 5.61
C PRO A 88 6.02 -5.33 5.59
N SER A 89 5.13 -4.62 4.90
CA SER A 89 3.76 -5.05 4.60
C SER A 89 3.38 -4.56 3.21
N PRO A 90 2.58 -5.32 2.44
CA PRO A 90 2.03 -4.86 1.16
C PRO A 90 1.14 -3.60 1.30
N TYR A 91 0.67 -3.29 2.52
CA TYR A 91 -0.22 -2.17 2.84
C TYR A 91 0.38 -1.22 3.88
N TYR A 92 1.71 -1.07 3.92
CA TYR A 92 2.39 -0.29 4.95
C TYR A 92 1.92 1.17 5.05
N MET A 93 1.52 1.78 3.93
CA MET A 93 1.06 3.17 3.89
C MET A 93 -0.29 3.34 4.57
N GLU A 94 -1.23 2.46 4.23
CA GLU A 94 -2.59 2.42 4.74
C GLU A 94 -2.57 2.08 6.23
N LEU A 95 -1.80 1.06 6.62
CA LEU A 95 -1.58 0.68 8.01
C LEU A 95 -1.03 1.86 8.82
N THR A 96 0.04 2.50 8.35
CA THR A 96 0.63 3.66 9.04
C THR A 96 -0.38 4.79 9.16
N LYS A 97 -1.10 5.12 8.09
CA LYS A 97 -2.11 6.19 8.10
C LYS A 97 -3.20 5.91 9.13
N LEU A 98 -3.85 4.74 9.07
CA LEU A 98 -4.96 4.40 9.96
C LEU A 98 -4.52 4.28 11.42
N LEU A 99 -3.41 3.58 11.67
CA LEU A 99 -2.89 3.38 13.02
C LEU A 99 -2.44 4.69 13.66
N LEU A 100 -1.67 5.53 12.96
CA LEU A 100 -1.21 6.80 13.52
C LEU A 100 -2.33 7.84 13.63
N ASN A 101 -3.43 7.73 12.87
CA ASN A 101 -4.55 8.65 13.00
C ASN A 101 -5.50 8.29 14.15
N HIS A 102 -5.67 7.00 14.45
CA HIS A 102 -6.63 6.54 15.47
C HIS A 102 -5.98 6.05 16.77
N ALA A 103 -4.69 5.72 16.76
CA ALA A 103 -3.99 5.08 17.87
C ALA A 103 -2.56 5.58 18.09
N ALA A 104 -2.25 6.82 17.68
CA ALA A 104 -0.94 7.45 17.95
C ALA A 104 -0.57 7.42 19.45
N ASP A 105 -1.55 7.52 20.35
CA ASP A 105 -1.35 7.43 21.80
C ASP A 105 -0.82 6.05 22.27
N ASN A 106 -0.88 5.03 21.41
CA ASN A 106 -0.40 3.68 21.71
C ASN A 106 0.91 3.34 20.98
N ILE A 107 1.41 4.26 20.15
CA ILE A 107 2.55 4.04 19.27
C ILE A 107 3.67 5.00 19.68
N PRO A 108 4.77 4.49 20.26
CA PRO A 108 5.92 5.31 20.62
C PRO A 108 6.47 6.04 19.40
N LYS A 109 6.84 7.33 19.56
CA LYS A 109 7.47 8.15 18.50
C LYS A 109 6.66 8.21 17.19
N ALA A 110 5.33 8.28 17.30
CA ALA A 110 4.39 8.31 16.17
C ALA A 110 4.76 9.32 15.06
N ASP A 111 5.19 10.53 15.42
CA ASP A 111 5.54 11.58 14.43
C ASP A 111 6.84 11.26 13.66
N GLU A 112 7.80 10.62 14.33
CA GLU A 112 9.05 10.18 13.71
C GLU A 112 8.77 9.03 12.72
N ILE A 113 7.96 8.05 13.14
CA ILE A 113 7.47 6.97 12.28
C ILE A 113 6.74 7.53 11.05
N ARG A 114 5.86 8.52 11.24
CA ARG A 114 5.15 9.19 10.13
C ARG A 114 6.13 9.79 9.12
N THR A 115 7.18 10.43 9.61
CA THR A 115 8.21 11.06 8.78
C THR A 115 9.02 10.02 8.00
N LEU A 116 9.45 8.94 8.66
CA LEU A 116 10.23 7.86 8.02
C LEU A 116 9.45 7.14 6.92
N VAL A 117 8.16 6.85 7.18
CA VAL A 117 7.27 6.24 6.18
C VAL A 117 7.07 7.18 4.99
N LYS A 118 6.92 8.49 5.24
CA LYS A 118 6.79 9.50 4.19
C LYS A 118 8.05 9.64 3.34
N ASP A 119 9.22 9.68 3.96
CA ASP A 119 10.52 9.71 3.28
C ASP A 119 10.72 8.50 2.36
N THR A 120 10.35 7.30 2.85
CA THR A 120 10.43 6.06 2.09
C THR A 120 9.48 6.10 0.89
N TRP A 121 8.23 6.54 1.10
CA TRP A 121 7.26 6.73 0.02
C TRP A 121 7.74 7.70 -1.05
N ASP A 122 8.25 8.88 -0.65
CA ASP A 122 8.69 9.89 -1.62
C ASP A 122 9.89 9.40 -2.46
N THR A 123 10.80 8.64 -1.84
CA THR A 123 11.92 7.98 -2.54
C THR A 123 11.40 6.98 -3.58
N ARG A 124 10.43 6.14 -3.20
CA ARG A 124 9.88 5.09 -4.08
C ARG A 124 9.04 5.66 -5.23
N ILE A 125 8.24 6.69 -4.97
CA ILE A 125 7.50 7.39 -6.03
C ILE A 125 8.45 8.10 -7.01
N ALA A 126 9.56 8.66 -6.53
CA ALA A 126 10.58 9.22 -7.41
C ALA A 126 11.20 8.14 -8.33
N LYS A 127 11.58 6.98 -7.78
CA LYS A 127 12.06 5.83 -8.58
C LYS A 127 11.04 5.36 -9.61
N LEU A 128 9.77 5.26 -9.21
CA LEU A 128 8.68 4.84 -10.09
C LEU A 128 8.51 5.78 -11.29
N ARG A 129 8.62 7.09 -11.08
CA ARG A 129 8.59 8.08 -12.17
C ARG A 129 9.79 7.95 -13.11
N LEU A 130 10.98 7.74 -12.58
CA LEU A 130 12.20 7.54 -13.39
C LEU A 130 12.13 6.24 -14.20
N SER A 131 11.63 5.16 -13.60
CA SER A 131 11.41 3.88 -14.30
C SER A 131 10.38 4.03 -15.42
N ALA A 132 9.26 4.71 -15.16
CA ALA A 132 8.23 5.00 -16.15
C ALA A 132 8.76 5.86 -17.31
N ASP A 133 9.56 6.89 -17.02
CA ASP A 133 10.18 7.75 -18.04
C ASP A 133 11.17 6.99 -18.92
N SER A 134 12.05 6.18 -18.33
CA SER A 134 12.97 5.29 -19.08
C SER A 134 12.23 4.31 -19.98
N PHE A 135 11.13 3.72 -19.50
CA PHE A 135 10.31 2.79 -20.28
C PHE A 135 9.75 3.43 -21.56
N VAL A 136 9.21 4.65 -21.43
CA VAL A 136 8.66 5.41 -22.57
C VAL A 136 9.79 5.82 -23.54
N LYS A 137 10.90 6.34 -23.02
CA LYS A 137 12.06 6.74 -23.84
C LYS A 137 12.68 5.57 -24.60
N GLY A 138 12.78 4.42 -23.96
CA GLY A 138 13.29 3.18 -24.55
C GLY A 138 12.32 2.52 -25.52
N GLN A 139 11.07 2.98 -25.61
CA GLN A 139 9.99 2.32 -26.35
C GLN A 139 9.87 0.84 -25.99
N GLU A 140 10.06 0.53 -24.70
CA GLU A 140 10.04 -0.83 -24.20
C GLU A 140 8.63 -1.43 -24.30
N ALA A 141 8.55 -2.75 -24.42
CA ALA A 141 7.28 -3.48 -24.52
C ALA A 141 6.93 -4.24 -23.22
N HIS A 142 7.87 -4.35 -22.28
CA HIS A 142 7.72 -5.13 -21.06
C HIS A 142 8.59 -4.53 -19.94
N ALA A 143 8.01 -4.41 -18.73
CA ALA A 143 8.72 -4.00 -17.52
C ALA A 143 8.48 -5.02 -16.42
N LYS A 144 9.54 -5.33 -15.65
CA LYS A 144 9.42 -6.12 -14.42
C LYS A 144 9.30 -5.17 -13.23
N LEU A 145 8.19 -5.27 -12.50
CA LEU A 145 7.89 -4.42 -11.35
C LEU A 145 7.95 -5.25 -10.07
N ASP A 146 9.15 -5.45 -9.54
CA ASP A 146 9.35 -6.15 -8.27
C ASP A 146 9.07 -5.22 -7.08
N ASN A 147 8.49 -5.77 -6.01
CA ASN A 147 8.31 -5.12 -4.71
C ASN A 147 7.49 -3.81 -4.69
N LEU A 148 6.77 -3.47 -5.76
CA LEU A 148 5.80 -2.37 -5.72
C LEU A 148 4.55 -2.78 -4.92
N THR A 149 4.07 -1.86 -4.11
CA THR A 149 2.81 -2.00 -3.36
C THR A 149 1.62 -1.55 -4.20
N LEU A 150 0.42 -2.01 -3.81
CA LEU A 150 -0.80 -1.68 -4.53
C LEU A 150 -1.06 -0.16 -4.54
N MET A 151 -0.77 0.55 -3.45
CA MET A 151 -0.95 2.00 -3.37
C MET A 151 -0.06 2.77 -4.35
N GLU A 152 1.18 2.33 -4.55
CA GLU A 152 2.13 2.95 -5.49
C GLU A 152 1.67 2.73 -6.93
N ILE A 153 1.28 1.49 -7.26
CA ILE A 153 0.73 1.14 -8.58
C ILE A 153 -0.53 1.95 -8.85
N ASN A 154 -1.44 2.03 -7.87
CA ASN A 154 -2.71 2.71 -8.04
C ASN A 154 -2.56 4.24 -8.25
N THR A 155 -1.49 4.83 -7.72
CA THR A 155 -1.22 6.28 -7.84
C THR A 155 -0.90 6.71 -9.27
N ILE A 156 -0.23 5.87 -10.06
CA ILE A 156 0.20 6.22 -11.44
C ILE A 156 -0.47 5.36 -12.52
N GLY A 157 -0.99 4.19 -12.14
CA GLY A 157 -1.37 3.12 -13.06
C GLY A 157 -2.35 3.54 -14.15
N THR A 158 -3.43 4.24 -13.79
CA THR A 158 -4.44 4.69 -14.77
C THR A 158 -3.83 5.58 -15.84
N PHE A 159 -3.15 6.66 -15.41
CA PHE A 159 -2.52 7.59 -16.34
C PHE A 159 -1.46 6.90 -17.22
N PHE A 160 -0.61 6.08 -16.61
CA PHE A 160 0.51 5.48 -17.32
C PHE A 160 0.03 4.47 -18.37
N THR A 161 -0.90 3.58 -17.99
CA THR A 161 -1.43 2.56 -18.92
C THR A 161 -2.22 3.18 -20.07
N GLU A 162 -3.03 4.22 -19.81
CA GLU A 162 -3.73 4.95 -20.86
C GLU A 162 -2.75 5.62 -21.85
N SER A 163 -1.70 6.24 -21.32
CA SER A 163 -0.64 6.85 -22.14
C SER A 163 0.09 5.82 -23.00
N LEU A 164 0.39 4.65 -22.44
CA LEU A 164 1.03 3.54 -23.17
C LEU A 164 0.12 2.98 -24.28
N ASN A 165 -1.19 2.92 -24.07
CA ASN A 165 -2.14 2.49 -25.10
C ASN A 165 -2.11 3.43 -26.31
N HIS A 166 -2.03 4.75 -26.08
CA HIS A 166 -1.88 5.73 -27.16
C HIS A 166 -0.54 5.58 -27.88
N MET A 167 0.55 5.43 -27.12
CA MET A 167 1.88 5.22 -27.68
C MET A 167 1.94 3.96 -28.56
N TYR A 168 1.31 2.87 -28.10
CA TYR A 168 1.22 1.62 -28.86
C TYR A 168 0.46 1.81 -30.17
N LYS A 169 -0.72 2.44 -30.14
CA LYS A 169 -1.52 2.73 -31.35
C LYS A 169 -0.74 3.51 -32.40
N LEU A 170 0.00 4.56 -31.98
CA LEU A 170 0.82 5.37 -32.87
C LEU A 170 2.00 4.59 -33.46
N ARG A 171 2.57 3.65 -32.70
CA ARG A 171 3.65 2.79 -33.18
C ARG A 171 3.17 1.80 -34.23
N THR A 172 1.97 1.23 -34.05
CA THR A 172 1.43 0.21 -34.95
C THR A 172 0.72 0.80 -36.18
N SER A 173 0.30 2.07 -36.16
CA SER A 173 -0.45 2.66 -37.28
C SER A 173 0.35 2.72 -38.60
N LEU A 174 1.69 2.71 -38.54
CA LEU A 174 2.54 2.66 -39.73
C LEU A 174 2.61 1.25 -40.37
N GLN A 175 2.23 0.20 -39.63
CA GLN A 175 2.26 -1.18 -40.12
C GLN A 175 0.98 -1.59 -40.86
N ASN A 176 -0.12 -0.85 -40.70
CA ASN A 176 -1.40 -1.08 -41.40
C ASN A 176 -1.74 0.11 -42.33
N PRO A 177 -1.07 0.27 -43.49
CA PRO A 177 -1.39 1.35 -44.44
C PRO A 177 -2.69 1.12 -45.25
N GLU A 178 -3.35 -0.03 -45.16
CA GLU A 178 -4.38 -0.43 -46.13
C GLU A 178 -5.82 0.08 -45.87
N GLU A 179 -6.12 0.82 -44.80
CA GLU A 179 -7.48 1.35 -44.58
C GLU A 179 -7.72 2.76 -45.17
N GLY A 180 -6.74 3.35 -45.86
CA GLY A 180 -6.83 4.73 -46.38
C GLY A 180 -7.12 4.89 -47.88
N GLN A 181 -7.17 3.81 -48.67
CA GLN A 181 -7.42 3.87 -50.11
C GLN A 181 -8.43 2.81 -50.53
N SER A 182 -9.70 3.04 -50.25
CA SER A 182 -10.79 2.25 -50.83
C SER A 182 -12.03 3.12 -50.94
N GLN A 183 -12.46 3.33 -52.20
CA GLN A 183 -13.72 3.93 -52.65
C GLN A 183 -13.77 5.46 -52.70
N ASP A 184 -13.19 6.01 -53.77
CA ASP A 184 -13.92 6.94 -54.64
C ASP A 184 -13.46 6.66 -56.09
N TYR A 185 -14.35 6.01 -56.85
CA TYR A 185 -14.26 5.79 -58.30
C TYR A 185 -15.32 6.65 -58.99
#